data_AF-G5GL50-F1
#
_entry.id   AF-G5GL50-F1
#
_cell.length_a   1.000
_cell.length_b   1.000
_cell.length_c   1.000
_cell.angle_alpha   90.00
_cell.angle_beta   90.00
_cell.angle_gamma   90.00
#
_symmetry.space_group_name_H-M   'P 1'
#
loop_
_entity.id
_entity.type
_entity.pdbx_description
1 polymer ?
#
loop_
_entity_poly.entity_id
_entity_poly.type
_entity_poly.pdbx_seq_one_letter_code
_entity_poly.pdbx_strand_id
1 'polypeptide(L)'
;MNGRPKNPKYARNKNILVVGGSGSGKTRFFLKPNLMQMHSSYVVTDPKGTVLVECGKMLEKNGYDIKVLNTINFKKSMHYNPFAYLRSEKDILKLVQTIMANTKGEGEKSTEDFWCKAERLYYTALIGYLYYEAPEEEQNFETLLAFIDASEVREEDENFKNAVDYIFDALEKEKPNHFAVKQYRKYKLAAGVIELRRTLNHYISERCFA
;
A
#
# COMPACT_ATOMS: atom_id res chain seq x y z
N MET A 1 -22.15 12.20 -0.98
CA MET A 1 -23.37 12.36 -1.82
C MET A 1 -23.46 11.18 -2.78
N ASN A 2 -24.54 10.40 -2.75
CA ASN A 2 -24.73 9.32 -3.73
C ASN A 2 -25.07 9.95 -5.10
N GLY A 3 -24.12 9.95 -6.03
CA GLY A 3 -24.27 10.49 -7.38
C GLY A 3 -25.16 9.65 -8.32
N ARG A 4 -26.01 8.78 -7.78
CA ARG A 4 -26.97 7.98 -8.54
C ARG A 4 -28.27 8.79 -8.69
N PRO A 5 -28.76 9.00 -9.93
CA PRO A 5 -30.03 9.68 -10.14
C PRO A 5 -31.19 8.89 -9.57
N LYS A 6 -32.22 9.58 -9.06
CA LYS A 6 -33.41 8.98 -8.43
C LYS A 6 -34.15 7.99 -9.33
N ASN A 7 -34.15 8.24 -10.64
CA ASN A 7 -34.74 7.33 -11.61
C ASN A 7 -33.63 6.45 -12.22
N PRO A 8 -33.67 5.11 -12.01
CA PRO A 8 -32.66 4.17 -12.52
C PRO A 8 -32.43 4.26 -14.03
N LYS A 9 -33.46 4.64 -14.81
CA LYS A 9 -33.35 4.84 -16.28
C LYS A 9 -32.27 5.86 -16.66
N TYR A 10 -31.95 6.82 -15.79
CA TYR A 10 -30.94 7.85 -16.03
C TYR A 10 -29.59 7.53 -15.40
N ALA A 11 -29.43 6.39 -14.73
CA ALA A 11 -28.17 5.94 -14.17
C ALA A 11 -27.26 5.37 -15.29
N ARG A 12 -26.75 6.26 -16.15
CA ARG A 12 -25.85 5.90 -17.25
C ARG A 12 -24.42 5.68 -16.73
N ASN A 13 -23.68 4.82 -17.42
CA ASN A 13 -22.23 4.66 -17.23
C ASN A 13 -21.53 5.99 -17.57
N LYS A 14 -20.65 6.44 -16.67
CA LYS A 14 -19.87 7.68 -16.84
C LYS A 14 -18.44 7.42 -17.31
N ASN A 15 -18.09 6.16 -17.52
CA ASN A 15 -16.77 5.75 -17.99
C ASN A 15 -16.74 5.67 -19.52
N ILE A 16 -15.63 6.09 -20.10
CA ILE A 16 -15.38 6.03 -21.55
C ILE A 16 -14.10 5.21 -21.76
N LEU A 17 -14.15 4.24 -22.67
CA LEU A 17 -12.99 3.50 -23.14
C LEU A 17 -12.58 4.01 -24.52
N VAL A 18 -11.35 4.50 -24.64
CA VAL A 18 -10.79 4.99 -25.91
C VAL A 18 -9.65 4.08 -26.35
N VAL A 19 -9.85 3.36 -27.45
CA VAL A 19 -8.88 2.42 -28.02
C VAL A 19 -8.26 3.02 -29.28
N GLY A 20 -6.95 2.88 -29.44
CA GLY A 20 -6.24 3.30 -30.64
C GLY A 20 -4.77 2.94 -30.58
N GLY A 21 -4.14 2.74 -31.73
CA GLY A 21 -2.71 2.42 -31.83
C GLY A 21 -1.79 3.53 -31.32
N SER A 22 -0.48 3.27 -31.30
CA SER A 22 0.50 4.34 -31.10
C SER A 22 0.37 5.38 -32.22
N GLY A 23 0.55 6.67 -31.89
CA GLY A 23 0.40 7.76 -32.87
C GLY A 23 -1.03 8.11 -33.28
N SER A 24 -2.05 7.36 -32.88
CA SER A 24 -3.46 7.62 -33.27
C SER A 24 -4.08 8.90 -32.68
N GLY A 25 -3.29 9.68 -31.92
CA GLY A 25 -3.71 10.96 -31.38
C GLY A 25 -4.67 10.91 -30.18
N LYS A 26 -4.77 9.79 -29.46
CA LYS A 26 -5.61 9.66 -28.23
C LYS A 26 -5.43 10.84 -27.27
N THR A 27 -4.18 11.21 -26.98
CA THR A 27 -3.88 12.34 -26.10
C THR A 27 -4.31 13.68 -26.72
N ARG A 28 -4.02 13.90 -28.01
CA ARG A 28 -4.29 15.17 -28.70
C ARG A 28 -5.78 15.41 -28.95
N PHE A 29 -6.52 14.38 -29.37
CA PHE A 29 -7.90 14.52 -29.82
C PHE A 29 -8.94 14.17 -28.75
N PHE A 30 -8.57 13.41 -27.72
CA PHE A 30 -9.50 13.05 -26.64
C PHE A 30 -9.11 13.67 -25.30
N LEU A 31 -7.92 13.37 -24.77
CA LEU A 31 -7.55 13.83 -23.43
C LEU A 31 -7.44 15.35 -23.33
N LYS A 32 -6.65 15.99 -24.22
CA LYS A 32 -6.41 17.44 -24.15
C LYS A 32 -7.69 18.26 -24.29
N PRO A 33 -8.61 18.01 -25.26
CA PRO A 33 -9.85 18.76 -25.35
C PRO A 33 -10.70 18.65 -24.08
N ASN A 34 -10.75 17.48 -23.44
CA ASN A 34 -11.48 17.30 -22.17
C ASN A 34 -10.85 18.06 -21.01
N LEU A 35 -9.51 18.15 -20.94
CA LEU A 35 -8.83 18.99 -19.96
C LEU A 35 -9.07 20.49 -20.22
N MET A 36 -9.07 20.89 -21.49
CA MET A 36 -9.31 22.28 -21.91
C MET A 36 -10.74 22.76 -21.65
N GLN A 37 -11.70 21.86 -21.41
CA GLN A 37 -13.04 22.25 -20.97
C GLN A 37 -13.05 22.83 -19.54
N MET A 38 -12.06 22.49 -18.70
CA MET A 38 -11.89 23.06 -17.35
C MET A 38 -13.16 23.02 -16.48
N HIS A 39 -13.95 21.95 -16.61
CA HIS A 39 -15.28 21.85 -16.00
C HIS A 39 -15.28 21.21 -14.59
N SER A 40 -14.16 20.62 -14.16
CA SER A 40 -14.06 19.83 -12.93
C SER A 40 -12.62 19.72 -12.46
N SER A 41 -12.40 19.09 -11.30
CA SER A 41 -11.08 18.59 -10.91
C SER A 41 -10.66 17.41 -11.80
N TYR A 42 -9.35 17.28 -12.03
CA TYR A 42 -8.77 16.24 -12.88
C TYR A 42 -7.69 15.48 -12.15
N VAL A 43 -7.63 14.16 -12.38
CA VAL A 43 -6.49 13.31 -12.04
C VAL A 43 -6.01 12.69 -13.36
N VAL A 44 -4.77 12.97 -13.74
CA VAL A 44 -4.23 12.58 -15.04
C VAL A 44 -2.97 11.76 -14.84
N THR A 45 -2.94 10.56 -15.44
CA THR A 45 -1.71 9.80 -15.61
C THR A 45 -0.99 10.33 -16.85
N ASP A 46 0.23 10.85 -16.66
CA ASP A 46 1.04 11.44 -17.75
C ASP A 46 2.39 10.73 -17.88
N PRO A 47 2.44 9.51 -18.45
CA PRO A 47 3.68 8.73 -18.53
C PRO A 47 4.81 9.41 -19.30
N LYS A 48 4.46 10.35 -20.21
CA LYS A 48 5.44 11.08 -21.03
C LYS A 48 5.78 12.47 -20.48
N GLY A 49 5.07 12.94 -19.46
CA GLY A 49 5.20 14.30 -18.92
C GLY A 49 4.79 15.42 -19.88
N THR A 50 4.17 15.09 -21.02
CA THR A 50 3.83 16.09 -22.06
C THR A 50 2.56 16.85 -21.71
N VAL A 51 1.60 16.19 -21.07
CA VAL A 51 0.28 16.78 -20.78
C VAL A 51 0.41 17.96 -19.82
N LEU A 52 1.22 17.82 -18.77
CA LEU A 52 1.49 18.92 -17.83
C LEU A 52 2.16 20.11 -18.53
N VAL A 53 3.15 19.86 -19.39
CA VAL A 53 3.88 20.92 -20.11
C VAL A 53 2.94 21.68 -21.06
N GLU A 54 2.05 20.95 -21.75
CA GLU A 54 1.21 21.52 -22.81
C GLU A 54 -0.07 22.16 -22.28
N CYS A 55 -0.66 21.62 -21.20
CA CYS A 55 -1.94 22.09 -20.65
C CYS A 55 -1.81 22.76 -19.28
N GLY A 56 -0.73 22.55 -18.54
CA GLY A 56 -0.59 22.99 -17.14
C GLY A 56 -0.71 24.50 -16.98
N LYS A 57 0.02 25.29 -17.78
CA LYS A 57 -0.07 26.77 -17.72
C LYS A 57 -1.47 27.30 -17.99
N MET A 58 -2.24 26.64 -18.84
CA MET A 58 -3.63 27.02 -19.11
C MET A 58 -4.51 26.73 -17.89
N LEU A 59 -4.37 25.55 -17.27
CA LEU A 59 -5.11 25.19 -16.06
C LEU A 59 -4.79 26.16 -14.90
N GLU A 60 -3.51 26.41 -14.65
CA GLU A 60 -3.04 27.34 -13.60
C GLU A 60 -3.65 28.74 -13.79
N LYS A 61 -3.62 29.28 -15.02
CA LYS A 61 -4.23 30.59 -15.34
C LYS A 61 -5.74 30.64 -15.10
N ASN A 62 -6.42 29.50 -15.09
CA ASN A 62 -7.85 29.39 -14.82
C ASN A 62 -8.13 28.97 -13.36
N GLY A 63 -7.17 29.17 -12.46
CA GLY A 63 -7.38 29.00 -11.01
C GLY A 63 -7.25 27.57 -10.50
N TYR A 64 -6.70 26.65 -11.29
CA TYR A 64 -6.42 25.29 -10.82
C TYR A 64 -5.16 25.27 -9.94
N ASP A 65 -5.26 24.63 -8.77
CA ASP A 65 -4.09 24.18 -8.01
C ASP A 65 -3.57 22.88 -8.61
N ILE A 66 -2.37 22.92 -9.17
CA ILE A 66 -1.77 21.78 -9.87
C ILE A 66 -0.84 21.05 -8.91
N LYS A 67 -1.19 19.79 -8.60
CA LYS A 67 -0.34 18.88 -7.84
C LYS A 67 0.31 17.84 -8.74
N VAL A 68 1.61 17.63 -8.57
CA VAL A 68 2.40 16.72 -9.41
C VAL A 68 3.09 15.66 -8.56
N LEU A 69 2.77 14.39 -8.79
CA LEU A 69 3.51 13.25 -8.26
C LEU A 69 4.37 12.67 -9.37
N ASN A 70 5.69 12.89 -9.29
CA ASN A 70 6.66 12.37 -10.25
C ASN A 70 7.47 11.23 -9.61
N THR A 71 7.28 10.01 -10.13
CA THR A 71 7.95 8.80 -9.64
C THR A 71 9.27 8.49 -10.35
N ILE A 72 9.66 9.30 -11.33
CA ILE A 72 10.95 9.17 -12.07
C ILE A 72 11.95 10.19 -11.56
N ASN A 73 11.54 11.46 -11.48
CA ASN A 73 12.37 12.55 -10.98
C ASN A 73 11.74 13.16 -9.73
N PHE A 74 12.18 12.68 -8.57
CA PHE A 74 11.68 13.14 -7.28
C PHE A 74 11.93 14.64 -7.03
N LYS A 75 12.98 15.24 -7.61
CA LYS A 75 13.23 16.70 -7.50
C LYS A 75 12.14 17.54 -8.16
N LYS A 76 11.34 16.96 -9.07
CA LYS A 76 10.21 17.60 -9.75
C LYS A 76 8.86 17.05 -9.27
N SER A 77 8.84 16.46 -8.07
CA SER A 77 7.66 15.87 -7.45
C SER A 77 7.26 16.72 -6.24
N MET A 78 5.97 16.74 -5.91
CA MET A 78 5.48 17.30 -4.66
C MET A 78 5.59 16.32 -3.48
N HIS A 79 6.19 15.15 -3.73
CA HIS A 79 6.30 14.03 -2.80
C HIS A 79 4.93 13.52 -2.32
N TYR A 80 4.92 12.34 -1.72
CA TYR A 80 3.69 11.74 -1.20
C TYR A 80 4.05 10.83 -0.03
N ASN A 81 3.44 11.10 1.12
CA ASN A 81 3.51 10.24 2.28
C ASN A 81 2.11 9.69 2.59
N PRO A 82 1.84 8.39 2.44
CA PRO A 82 0.50 7.84 2.70
C PRO A 82 0.09 7.91 4.16
N PHE A 83 1.04 7.96 5.11
CA PHE A 83 0.74 8.07 6.54
C PHE A 83 -0.02 9.36 6.87
N ALA A 84 0.29 10.47 6.18
CA ALA A 84 -0.41 11.75 6.31
C ALA A 84 -1.91 11.67 5.96
N TYR A 85 -2.36 10.59 5.31
CA TYR A 85 -3.76 10.36 4.91
C TYR A 85 -4.45 9.25 5.72
N LEU A 86 -3.75 8.60 6.65
CA LEU A 86 -4.36 7.64 7.56
C LEU A 86 -5.23 8.37 8.58
N ARG A 87 -6.47 7.90 8.76
CA ARG A 87 -7.41 8.45 9.75
C ARG A 87 -8.03 7.38 10.65
N SER A 88 -7.86 6.11 10.29
CA SER A 88 -8.50 4.98 10.95
C SER A 88 -7.75 3.68 10.70
N GLU A 89 -8.03 2.66 11.53
CA GLU A 89 -7.56 1.29 11.31
C GLU A 89 -7.94 0.76 9.93
N LYS A 90 -9.10 1.16 9.41
CA LYS A 90 -9.55 0.78 8.06
C LYS A 90 -8.62 1.32 6.97
N ASP A 91 -8.05 2.51 7.16
CA ASP A 91 -7.11 3.08 6.19
C ASP A 91 -5.74 2.41 6.25
N ILE A 92 -5.30 1.98 7.45
CA ILE A 92 -4.11 1.14 7.60
C ILE A 92 -4.28 -0.16 6.79
N LEU A 93 -5.42 -0.84 6.93
CA LEU A 93 -5.69 -2.07 6.19
C LEU A 93 -5.72 -1.85 4.67
N LYS A 94 -6.24 -0.71 4.19
CA LYS A 94 -6.21 -0.35 2.76
C LYS A 94 -4.78 -0.09 2.27
N LEU A 95 -3.96 0.59 3.07
CA LEU A 95 -2.56 0.85 2.74
C LEU A 95 -1.78 -0.46 2.64
N VAL A 96 -1.91 -1.35 3.62
CA VAL A 96 -1.31 -2.69 3.60
C VAL A 96 -1.74 -3.46 2.36
N GLN A 97 -3.05 -3.49 2.06
CA GLN A 97 -3.55 -4.16 0.87
C GLN A 97 -2.96 -3.57 -0.42
N THR A 98 -2.80 -2.26 -0.48
CA THR A 98 -2.22 -1.57 -1.64
C THR A 98 -0.75 -1.92 -1.80
N ILE A 99 0.03 -1.95 -0.71
CA ILE A 99 1.44 -2.38 -0.74
C ILE A 99 1.52 -3.82 -1.27
N MET A 100 0.84 -4.76 -0.60
CA MET A 100 0.87 -6.18 -0.97
C MET A 100 0.38 -6.45 -2.40
N ALA A 101 -0.61 -5.69 -2.89
CA ALA A 101 -1.12 -5.88 -4.25
C ALA A 101 -0.11 -5.43 -5.32
N ASN A 102 0.78 -4.48 -5.00
CA ASN A 102 1.76 -3.92 -5.93
C ASN A 102 3.17 -4.52 -5.76
N THR A 103 3.40 -5.38 -4.77
CA THR A 103 4.67 -6.11 -4.55
C THR A 103 4.61 -7.59 -4.91
N LYS A 104 3.45 -8.09 -5.35
CA LYS A 104 3.31 -9.47 -5.86
C LYS A 104 4.03 -9.64 -7.20
N GLY A 105 4.80 -10.71 -7.34
CA GLY A 105 5.44 -11.08 -8.60
C GLY A 105 4.40 -11.41 -9.68
N GLU A 106 4.70 -11.09 -10.94
CA GLU A 106 3.85 -11.48 -12.06
C GLU A 106 3.78 -13.01 -12.17
N GLY A 107 2.59 -13.60 -12.02
CA GLY A 107 2.34 -15.02 -12.26
C GLY A 107 2.03 -15.89 -11.03
N GLU A 108 2.11 -15.36 -9.80
CA GLU A 108 1.67 -16.10 -8.62
C GLU A 108 0.14 -16.22 -8.59
N LYS A 109 -0.36 -17.42 -8.91
CA LYS A 109 -1.78 -17.75 -8.75
C LYS A 109 -2.17 -17.57 -7.29
N SER A 110 -3.10 -16.65 -7.08
CA SER A 110 -3.73 -16.28 -5.82
C SER A 110 -4.46 -17.46 -5.16
N THR A 111 -3.71 -18.33 -4.50
CA THR A 111 -4.21 -18.98 -3.30
C THR A 111 -3.91 -18.01 -2.17
N GLU A 112 -4.82 -17.82 -1.20
CA GLU A 112 -4.48 -17.09 0.04
C GLU A 112 -3.42 -17.91 0.79
N ASP A 113 -2.18 -17.82 0.33
CA ASP A 113 -1.11 -18.57 0.92
C ASP A 113 -0.90 -18.07 2.34
N PHE A 114 -0.51 -19.00 3.20
CA PHE A 114 -0.24 -18.73 4.60
C PHE A 114 0.71 -17.53 4.76
N TRP A 115 1.71 -17.40 3.87
CA TRP A 115 2.66 -16.29 3.81
C TRP A 115 2.00 -14.93 3.59
N CYS A 116 1.01 -14.85 2.70
CA CYS A 116 0.24 -13.62 2.48
C CYS A 116 -0.54 -13.20 3.75
N LYS A 117 -0.96 -14.14 4.59
CA LYS A 117 -1.66 -13.83 5.86
C LYS A 117 -0.68 -13.31 6.91
N ALA A 118 0.48 -13.95 7.03
CA ALA A 118 1.54 -13.51 7.93
C ALA A 118 2.05 -12.11 7.55
N GLU A 119 2.37 -11.88 6.28
CA GLU A 119 2.81 -10.58 5.75
C GLU A 119 1.77 -9.48 6.02
N ARG A 120 0.49 -9.76 5.76
CA ARG A 120 -0.59 -8.79 6.05
C ARG A 120 -0.64 -8.41 7.53
N LEU A 121 -0.61 -9.39 8.43
CA LEU A 121 -0.64 -9.15 9.88
C LEU A 121 0.58 -8.33 10.31
N TYR A 122 1.75 -8.67 9.78
CA TYR A 122 3.00 -8.00 10.08
C TYR A 122 3.00 -6.53 9.63
N TYR A 123 2.72 -6.24 8.36
CA TYR A 123 2.63 -4.85 7.90
C TYR A 123 1.54 -4.05 8.61
N THR A 124 0.40 -4.69 8.94
CA THR A 124 -0.66 -4.02 9.72
C THR A 124 -0.16 -3.66 11.12
N ALA A 125 0.63 -4.53 11.75
CA ALA A 125 1.23 -4.26 13.05
C ALA A 125 2.23 -3.09 12.97
N LEU A 126 3.18 -3.13 12.02
CA LEU A 126 4.21 -2.10 11.88
C LEU A 126 3.61 -0.72 11.54
N ILE A 127 2.76 -0.66 10.51
CA ILE A 127 2.11 0.60 10.11
C ILE A 127 1.21 1.11 11.23
N GLY A 128 0.53 0.20 11.95
CA GLY A 128 -0.25 0.57 13.13
C GLY A 128 0.61 1.12 14.26
N TYR A 129 1.79 0.55 14.50
CA TYR A 129 2.74 1.08 15.49
C TYR A 129 3.17 2.50 15.10
N LEU A 130 3.66 2.69 13.88
CA LEU A 130 4.10 4.00 13.41
C LEU A 130 2.98 5.04 13.48
N TYR A 131 1.77 4.71 13.04
CA TYR A 131 0.65 5.65 13.04
C TYR A 131 0.21 6.08 14.44
N TYR A 132 0.23 5.19 15.43
CA TYR A 132 -0.29 5.47 16.78
C TYR A 132 0.77 5.91 17.79
N GLU A 133 2.02 5.46 17.63
CA GLU A 133 3.05 5.62 18.65
C GLU A 133 4.28 6.40 18.16
N ALA A 134 4.60 6.40 16.86
CA ALA A 134 5.74 7.16 16.35
C ALA A 134 5.40 8.66 16.15
N PRO A 135 6.38 9.56 16.34
CA PRO A 135 6.19 10.98 16.09
C PRO A 135 5.93 11.23 14.60
N GLU A 136 5.23 12.34 14.28
CA GLU A 136 4.71 12.61 12.92
C GLU A 136 5.80 12.58 11.84
N GLU A 137 7.00 13.08 12.17
CA GLU A 137 8.19 13.07 11.31
C GLU A 137 8.67 11.66 10.94
N GLU A 138 8.45 10.68 11.82
CA GLU A 138 8.85 9.27 11.63
C GLU A 138 7.72 8.44 10.98
N GLN A 139 6.51 8.99 10.82
CA GLN A 139 5.40 8.29 10.17
C GLN A 139 5.58 8.29 8.65
N ASN A 140 6.54 7.51 8.16
CA ASN A 140 6.89 7.48 6.74
C ASN A 140 7.42 6.08 6.33
N PHE A 141 7.68 5.91 5.03
CA PHE A 141 8.17 4.63 4.50
C PHE A 141 9.62 4.31 4.87
N GLU A 142 10.45 5.33 5.13
CA GLU A 142 11.84 5.11 5.54
C GLU A 142 11.89 4.41 6.90
N THR A 143 11.12 4.91 7.88
CA THR A 143 10.99 4.25 9.19
C THR A 143 10.36 2.87 9.07
N LEU A 144 9.34 2.71 8.21
CA LEU A 144 8.73 1.40 7.98
C LEU A 144 9.75 0.38 7.46
N LEU A 145 10.60 0.77 6.51
CA LEU A 145 11.67 -0.08 5.99
C LEU A 145 12.71 -0.37 7.07
N ALA A 146 13.09 0.61 7.88
CA ALA A 146 13.99 0.40 9.01
C ALA A 146 13.44 -0.62 10.02
N PHE A 147 12.14 -0.60 10.30
CA PHE A 147 11.49 -1.62 11.12
C PHE A 147 11.52 -3.01 10.46
N ILE A 148 11.35 -3.08 9.14
CA ILE A 148 11.45 -4.35 8.42
C ILE A 148 12.88 -4.91 8.49
N ASP A 149 13.88 -4.06 8.26
CA ASP A 149 15.30 -4.44 8.30
C ASP A 149 15.76 -4.85 9.71
N ALA A 150 15.19 -4.23 10.74
CA ALA A 150 15.47 -4.54 12.15
C ALA A 150 14.78 -5.83 12.65
N SER A 151 13.97 -6.49 11.81
CA SER A 151 13.26 -7.73 12.15
C SER A 151 14.03 -8.98 11.74
N GLU A 152 15.27 -9.07 12.21
CA GLU A 152 16.12 -10.25 12.06
C GLU A 152 15.46 -11.49 12.70
N VAL A 153 15.58 -12.62 12.02
CA VAL A 153 15.17 -13.94 12.53
C VAL A 153 16.40 -14.83 12.56
N ARG A 154 16.61 -15.56 13.65
CA ARG A 154 17.70 -16.52 13.81
C ARG A 154 17.11 -17.92 13.95
N GLU A 155 17.44 -18.81 13.01
CA GLU A 155 16.91 -20.19 13.00
C GLU A 155 17.51 -21.07 14.11
N GLU A 156 18.65 -20.68 14.67
CA GLU A 156 19.37 -21.46 15.70
C GLU A 156 18.96 -21.11 17.14
N ASP A 157 18.19 -20.04 17.34
CA ASP A 157 17.77 -19.57 18.67
C ASP A 157 16.30 -19.14 18.64
N GLU A 158 15.41 -20.07 18.97
CA GLU A 158 13.96 -19.85 19.05
C GLU A 158 13.57 -18.75 20.07
N ASN A 159 14.44 -18.45 21.04
CA ASN A 159 14.19 -17.41 22.05
C ASN A 159 14.79 -16.06 21.66
N PHE A 160 15.43 -15.97 20.50
CA PHE A 160 15.97 -14.71 20.01
C PHE A 160 14.85 -13.69 19.80
N LYS A 161 15.07 -12.48 20.34
CA LYS A 161 14.21 -11.32 20.13
C LYS A 161 14.99 -10.26 19.39
N ASN A 162 14.44 -9.82 18.27
CA ASN A 162 14.98 -8.68 17.54
C ASN A 162 14.50 -7.34 18.13
N ALA A 163 14.98 -6.23 17.57
CA ALA A 163 14.62 -4.90 18.08
C ALA A 163 13.11 -4.63 18.04
N VAL A 164 12.44 -5.11 17.00
CA VAL A 164 10.98 -4.96 16.83
C VAL A 164 10.22 -5.77 17.88
N ASP A 165 10.66 -6.99 18.19
CA ASP A 165 10.07 -7.79 19.26
C ASP A 165 10.11 -7.05 20.60
N TYR A 166 11.26 -6.46 20.96
CA TYR A 166 11.38 -5.68 22.20
C TYR A 166 10.48 -4.44 22.21
N ILE A 167 10.34 -3.75 21.07
CA ILE A 167 9.44 -2.60 20.92
C ILE A 167 7.98 -3.01 21.17
N PHE A 168 7.53 -4.11 20.56
CA PHE A 168 6.17 -4.60 20.74
C PHE A 168 5.92 -5.16 22.14
N ASP A 169 6.90 -5.82 22.76
CA ASP A 169 6.81 -6.26 24.16
C ASP A 169 6.67 -5.09 25.13
N ALA A 170 7.43 -4.01 24.92
CA ALA A 170 7.34 -2.80 25.73
C ALA A 170 5.95 -2.16 25.59
N LEU A 171 5.49 -1.98 24.34
CA LEU A 171 4.16 -1.44 24.06
C LEU A 171 3.05 -2.33 24.62
N GLU A 172 3.22 -3.64 24.60
CA GLU A 172 2.26 -4.60 25.15
C GLU A 172 2.12 -4.51 26.67
N LYS A 173 3.23 -4.29 27.39
CA LYS A 173 3.22 -4.10 28.84
C LYS A 173 2.43 -2.86 29.24
N GLU A 174 2.56 -1.78 28.48
CA GLU A 174 1.86 -0.52 28.75
C GLU A 174 0.41 -0.53 28.25
N LYS A 175 0.19 -1.03 27.02
CA LYS A 175 -1.08 -0.97 26.28
C LYS A 175 -1.43 -2.35 25.70
N PRO A 176 -1.84 -3.33 26.52
CA PRO A 176 -2.07 -4.71 26.08
C PRO A 176 -3.21 -4.88 25.06
N ASN A 177 -4.09 -3.88 24.96
CA ASN A 177 -5.21 -3.85 24.04
C ASN A 177 -4.97 -3.01 22.77
N HIS A 178 -3.74 -2.50 22.58
CA HIS A 178 -3.38 -1.67 21.44
C HIS A 178 -3.57 -2.40 20.11
N PHE A 179 -4.03 -1.67 19.07
CA PHE A 179 -4.30 -2.24 17.75
C PHE A 179 -3.07 -2.95 17.17
N ALA A 180 -1.92 -2.27 17.17
CA ALA A 180 -0.67 -2.81 16.62
C ALA A 180 -0.23 -4.08 17.35
N VAL A 181 -0.29 -4.10 18.68
CA VAL A 181 0.06 -5.26 19.53
C VAL A 181 -0.81 -6.46 19.20
N LYS A 182 -2.12 -6.26 19.05
CA LYS A 182 -3.05 -7.35 18.68
C LYS A 182 -2.71 -7.97 17.33
N GLN A 183 -2.29 -7.17 16.35
CA GLN A 183 -1.87 -7.70 15.04
C GLN A 183 -0.52 -8.39 15.13
N TYR A 184 0.42 -7.85 15.90
CA TYR A 184 1.75 -8.44 16.09
C TYR A 184 1.69 -9.80 16.78
N ARG A 185 0.89 -9.93 17.86
CA ARG A 185 0.64 -11.22 18.52
C ARG A 185 0.07 -12.26 17.55
N LYS A 186 -0.92 -11.87 16.72
CA LYS A 186 -1.48 -12.75 15.69
C LYS A 186 -0.44 -13.14 14.66
N TYR A 187 0.43 -12.22 14.26
CA TYR A 187 1.56 -12.50 13.38
C TYR A 187 2.52 -13.52 14.00
N LYS A 188 2.99 -13.31 15.24
CA LYS A 188 3.91 -14.26 15.93
C LYS A 188 3.26 -15.63 16.13
N LEU A 189 1.96 -15.71 16.42
CA LEU A 189 1.21 -16.97 16.48
C LEU A 189 1.13 -17.67 15.13
N ALA A 190 0.88 -16.92 14.04
CA ALA A 190 0.92 -17.48 12.71
C ALA A 190 2.34 -17.96 12.36
N ALA A 191 3.35 -17.13 12.61
CA ALA A 191 4.74 -17.40 12.31
C ALA A 191 5.32 -18.60 13.08
N GLY A 192 5.02 -18.74 14.37
CA GLY A 192 5.45 -19.91 15.16
C GLY A 192 4.83 -21.24 14.68
N VAL A 193 3.68 -21.20 14.00
CA VAL A 193 3.07 -22.39 13.36
C VAL A 193 3.84 -22.81 12.09
N ILE A 194 4.61 -21.90 11.46
CA ILE A 194 5.45 -22.18 10.28
C ILE A 194 6.59 -23.12 10.63
N GLU A 195 7.23 -22.89 11.78
CA GLU A 195 8.38 -23.64 12.24
C GLU A 195 7.97 -25.07 12.61
N LEU A 196 6.82 -25.22 13.28
CA LEU A 196 6.21 -26.51 13.62
C LEU A 196 5.80 -27.34 12.38
N ARG A 197 5.40 -26.70 11.26
CA ARG A 197 5.06 -27.42 10.02
C ARG A 197 6.28 -27.78 9.16
N ARG A 198 7.33 -26.96 9.16
CA ARG A 198 8.62 -27.30 8.51
C ARG A 198 9.30 -28.47 9.24
N THR A 199 9.30 -28.49 10.57
CA THR A 199 9.78 -29.64 11.36
C THR A 199 8.91 -30.88 11.18
N LEU A 200 7.57 -30.77 11.12
CA LEU A 200 6.70 -31.92 10.86
C LEU A 200 6.89 -32.54 9.47
N ASN A 201 7.13 -31.75 8.42
CA ASN A 201 7.45 -32.29 7.10
C ASN A 201 8.82 -33.00 7.06
N HIS A 202 9.80 -32.51 7.82
CA HIS A 202 11.10 -33.17 8.00
C HIS A 202 10.96 -34.48 8.82
N TYR A 203 10.13 -34.47 9.87
CA TYR A 203 9.89 -35.64 10.73
C TYR A 203 9.07 -36.73 10.04
N ILE A 204 8.17 -36.37 9.12
CA ILE A 204 7.37 -37.33 8.34
C ILE A 204 8.20 -37.92 7.20
N SER A 205 9.13 -37.17 6.59
CA SER A 205 10.02 -37.74 5.57
C SER A 205 11.05 -38.73 6.14
N GLU A 206 11.51 -38.54 7.38
CA GLU A 206 12.48 -39.46 8.00
C GLU A 206 11.85 -40.74 8.57
N ARG A 207 10.55 -40.74 8.93
CA ARG A 207 9.86 -41.93 9.46
C ARG A 207 9.08 -42.74 8.42
N CYS A 208 8.80 -42.20 7.24
CA CYS A 208 8.12 -42.93 6.17
C CYS A 208 9.06 -43.52 5.11
N PHE A 209 10.37 -43.26 5.20
CA PHE A 209 11.40 -43.83 4.31
C PHE A 209 12.52 -44.59 5.06
N ALA A 210 12.22 -45.09 6.26
CA ALA A 210 13.02 -46.10 6.95
C ALA A 210 12.33 -47.47 6.89
#